data_AF-A0A2J6S235-F1
#
_entry.id   AF-A0A2J6S235-F1
#
_cell.length_a   1.000
_cell.length_b   1.000
_cell.length_c   1.000
_cell.angle_alpha   90.00
_cell.angle_beta   90.00
_cell.angle_gamma   90.00
#
_symmetry.space_group_name_H-M   'P 1'
#
loop_
_entity.id
_entity.type
_entity.pdbx_description
1 polymer ?
#
loop_
_entity_poly.entity_id
_entity_poly.type
_entity_poly.pdbx_seq_one_letter_code
_entity_poly.pdbx_strand_id
1 'polypeptide(L)'
;MPSSFLGVFPREIRDQIYTYVLASSSRAVTLSPWTFEVSLSLSLLRTCKQIHRECKDILWHHNGLSLRDPTELFLKFKDRGKHRHVRRIRQLKICMELLDRDELEWMSTSMKALADWCRLGRLDSITITAAWERPRGVEEFKEILSLRKHGESLDGRLYQDSSTWTRMIVNTGWPRFSHWGKQRWLREMLLDPSGIDGLLKEIHHTFGGMLYVDGLLCFRNFVQIEKPSLDPRNGEIRILPGLSSKPLLNMIS
;
A
#
# COMPACT_ATOMS: atom_id res chain seq x y z
N MET A 1 -17.87 12.65 42.71
CA MET A 1 -18.13 12.33 41.29
C MET A 1 -16.84 12.61 40.52
N PRO A 2 -16.29 11.67 39.75
CA PRO A 2 -15.10 11.95 38.96
C PRO A 2 -15.44 13.08 37.96
N SER A 3 -14.69 14.16 38.05
CA SER A 3 -14.82 15.32 37.17
C SER A 3 -14.45 14.91 35.75
N SER A 4 -15.32 15.22 34.78
CA SER A 4 -15.09 14.85 33.38
C SER A 4 -13.88 15.62 32.82
N PHE A 5 -13.12 14.98 31.94
CA PHE A 5 -11.95 15.59 31.25
C PHE A 5 -12.24 17.02 30.74
N LEU A 6 -13.44 17.24 30.20
CA LEU A 6 -13.90 18.53 29.65
C LEU A 6 -14.16 19.61 30.72
N GLY A 7 -14.45 19.21 31.95
CA GLY A 7 -14.64 20.12 33.09
C GLY A 7 -13.42 20.27 34.00
N VAL A 8 -12.43 19.38 33.88
CA VAL A 8 -11.19 19.43 34.68
C VAL A 8 -10.17 20.38 34.09
N PHE A 9 -9.96 20.32 32.78
CA PHE A 9 -8.93 21.10 32.11
C PHE A 9 -9.52 22.35 31.47
N PRO A 10 -8.88 23.52 31.60
CA PRO A 10 -9.26 24.72 30.86
C PRO A 10 -8.96 24.56 29.36
N ARG A 11 -9.57 25.42 28.53
CA ARG A 11 -9.56 25.31 27.07
C ARG A 11 -8.15 25.21 26.50
N GLU A 12 -7.23 26.00 27.04
CA GLU A 12 -5.86 26.15 26.59
C GLU A 12 -5.06 24.86 26.78
N ILE A 13 -5.28 24.16 27.90
CA ILE A 13 -4.63 22.87 28.17
C ILE A 13 -5.22 21.78 27.28
N ARG A 14 -6.54 21.81 27.03
CA ARG A 14 -7.17 20.88 26.09
C ARG A 14 -6.63 21.07 24.68
N ASP A 15 -6.42 22.31 24.23
CA ASP A 15 -5.87 22.61 22.92
C ASP A 15 -4.45 22.09 22.76
N GLN A 16 -3.60 22.23 23.78
CA GLN A 16 -2.26 21.61 23.76
C GLN A 16 -2.34 20.09 23.63
N ILE A 17 -3.23 19.44 24.40
CA ILE A 17 -3.45 17.99 24.33
C ILE A 17 -3.93 17.59 22.93
N TYR A 18 -4.89 18.31 22.36
CA TYR A 18 -5.39 18.06 21.01
C TYR A 18 -4.30 18.25 19.96
N THR A 19 -3.49 19.31 20.05
CA THR A 19 -2.37 19.51 19.13
C THR A 19 -1.37 18.37 19.22
N TYR A 20 -1.01 17.89 20.41
CA TYR A 20 -0.12 16.73 20.55
C TYR A 20 -0.67 15.45 19.92
N VAL A 21 -1.99 15.27 19.93
CA VAL A 21 -2.65 14.08 19.39
C VAL A 21 -2.92 14.20 17.89
N LEU A 22 -3.25 15.41 17.42
CA LEU A 22 -3.70 15.69 16.05
C LEU A 22 -2.60 16.18 15.12
N ALA A 23 -1.51 16.75 15.64
CA ALA A 23 -0.40 17.18 14.80
C ALA A 23 0.35 15.93 14.30
N SER A 24 0.29 15.71 12.99
CA SER A 24 1.12 14.72 12.33
C SER A 24 2.59 15.15 12.44
N SER A 25 3.46 14.18 12.70
CA SER A 25 4.90 14.37 12.63
C SER A 25 5.36 14.82 11.24
N SER A 26 4.61 14.44 10.21
CA SER A 26 4.82 14.83 8.82
C SER A 26 4.19 16.18 8.43
N ARG A 27 3.40 16.80 9.33
CA ARG A 27 2.55 17.98 9.07
C ARG A 27 1.56 17.80 7.91
N ALA A 28 1.29 16.57 7.50
CA ALA A 28 0.35 16.25 6.43
C ALA A 28 -0.68 15.24 6.94
N VAL A 29 -1.95 15.53 6.69
CA VAL A 29 -3.05 14.56 6.81
C VAL A 29 -3.30 14.07 5.39
N THR A 30 -3.06 12.77 5.16
CA THR A 30 -3.50 12.13 3.91
C THR A 30 -4.99 11.84 4.01
N LEU A 31 -5.73 11.84 2.91
CA LEU A 31 -7.12 11.33 2.92
C LEU A 31 -7.20 9.82 2.82
N SER A 32 -6.04 9.13 2.88
CA SER A 32 -6.04 7.69 2.95
C SER A 32 -6.69 7.29 4.29
N PRO A 33 -7.81 6.52 4.27
CA PRO A 33 -8.52 6.16 5.51
C PRO A 33 -7.67 5.37 6.50
N TRP A 34 -6.49 4.92 6.07
CA TRP A 34 -5.71 3.82 6.63
C TRP A 34 -4.39 4.25 7.25
N THR A 35 -3.95 5.49 7.06
CA THR A 35 -2.81 5.98 7.84
C THR A 35 -3.22 6.10 9.30
N PHE A 36 -2.36 5.59 10.19
CA PHE A 36 -2.59 5.59 11.63
C PHE A 36 -2.96 6.99 12.15
N GLU A 37 -2.30 8.01 11.60
CA GLU A 37 -2.53 9.41 11.95
C GLU A 37 -3.94 9.90 11.59
N VAL A 38 -4.51 9.46 10.45
CA VAL A 38 -5.87 9.81 10.02
C VAL A 38 -6.92 9.09 10.85
N SER A 39 -6.73 7.79 11.07
CA SER A 39 -7.62 7.00 11.93
C SER A 39 -7.65 7.52 13.36
N LEU A 40 -6.48 7.86 13.93
CA LEU A 40 -6.38 8.44 15.27
C LEU A 40 -7.02 9.83 15.31
N SER A 41 -6.69 10.70 14.35
CA SER A 41 -7.20 12.07 14.32
C SER A 41 -8.71 12.12 14.15
N LEU A 42 -9.26 11.36 13.19
CA LEU A 42 -10.71 11.34 12.95
C LEU A 42 -11.48 10.63 14.08
N SER A 43 -10.86 9.69 14.80
CA SER A 43 -11.50 9.06 15.96
C SER A 43 -11.72 10.04 17.11
N LEU A 44 -10.77 10.95 17.36
CA LEU A 44 -10.89 11.98 18.40
C LEU A 44 -12.05 12.94 18.07
N LEU A 45 -12.15 13.38 16.81
CA LEU A 45 -13.22 14.26 16.34
C LEU A 45 -14.63 13.63 16.44
N ARG A 46 -14.73 12.31 16.62
CA ARG A 46 -16.01 11.57 16.73
C ARG A 46 -16.45 11.31 18.17
N THR A 47 -15.66 11.69 19.17
CA THR A 47 -15.94 11.40 20.59
C THR A 47 -17.17 12.12 21.13
N CYS A 48 -17.25 13.45 20.98
CA CYS A 48 -18.43 14.23 21.35
C CYS A 48 -18.50 15.56 20.57
N LYS A 49 -19.68 16.21 20.59
CA LYS A 49 -19.92 17.48 19.87
C LYS A 49 -18.98 18.60 20.30
N GLN A 50 -18.58 18.63 21.58
CA GLN A 50 -17.66 19.63 22.08
C GLN A 50 -16.25 19.41 21.50
N ILE A 51 -15.68 18.22 21.68
CA ILE A 51 -14.34 17.87 21.15
C ILE A 51 -14.30 18.07 19.63
N HIS A 52 -15.36 17.71 18.91
CA HIS A 52 -15.45 17.95 17.47
C HIS A 52 -15.28 19.42 17.10
N ARG A 53 -16.05 20.33 17.73
CA ARG A 53 -15.96 21.78 17.48
C ARG A 53 -14.60 22.34 17.86
N GLU A 54 -14.05 21.81 18.94
CA GLU A 54 -12.77 22.20 19.52
C GLU A 54 -11.57 21.78 18.65
N CYS A 55 -11.63 20.61 18.02
CA CYS A 55 -10.52 19.99 17.30
C CYS A 55 -10.51 20.22 15.78
N LYS A 56 -11.67 20.49 15.16
CA LYS A 56 -11.77 20.56 13.69
C LYS A 56 -10.79 21.58 13.08
N ASP A 57 -10.60 22.72 13.72
CA ASP A 57 -9.76 23.80 13.21
C ASP A 57 -8.30 23.54 13.55
N ILE A 58 -8.01 22.95 14.72
CA ILE A 58 -6.67 22.52 15.14
C ILE A 58 -6.11 21.48 14.17
N LEU A 59 -6.93 20.52 13.74
CA LEU A 59 -6.55 19.50 12.77
C LEU A 59 -6.01 20.14 11.49
N TRP A 60 -6.74 21.09 10.91
CA TRP A 60 -6.35 21.74 9.64
C TRP A 60 -5.31 22.85 9.82
N HIS A 61 -5.19 23.42 11.01
CA HIS A 61 -4.18 24.44 11.30
C HIS A 61 -2.77 23.84 11.40
N HIS A 62 -2.66 22.62 11.93
CA HIS A 62 -1.37 21.95 12.11
C HIS A 62 -1.04 20.92 11.02
N ASN A 63 -2.01 20.57 10.17
CA ASN A 63 -1.80 19.62 9.09
C ASN A 63 -2.28 20.16 7.74
N GLY A 64 -1.39 20.08 6.74
CA GLY A 64 -1.77 20.25 5.34
C GLY A 64 -2.51 19.03 4.81
N LEU A 65 -3.28 19.21 3.74
CA LEU A 65 -3.89 18.11 3.00
C LEU A 65 -2.89 17.60 1.95
N SER A 66 -2.23 16.47 2.21
CA SER A 66 -1.42 15.82 1.15
C SER A 66 -2.34 14.94 0.31
N LEU A 67 -2.57 15.38 -0.93
CA LEU A 67 -3.47 14.69 -1.83
C LEU A 67 -2.77 13.60 -2.66
N ARG A 68 -1.46 13.72 -2.93
CA ARG A 68 -0.76 12.91 -3.95
C ARG A 68 0.77 12.88 -3.83
N ASP A 69 1.33 12.70 -2.64
CA ASP A 69 2.75 12.36 -2.55
C ASP A 69 3.00 10.92 -3.05
N PRO A 70 4.19 10.60 -3.58
CA PRO A 70 4.56 9.22 -3.85
C PRO A 70 4.47 8.43 -2.55
N THR A 71 3.86 7.24 -2.60
CA THR A 71 3.74 6.35 -1.44
C THR A 71 5.12 6.08 -0.80
N GLU A 72 5.16 5.87 0.50
CA GLU A 72 6.40 5.46 1.18
C GLU A 72 6.96 4.16 0.55
N LEU A 73 6.07 3.27 0.09
CA LEU A 73 6.44 2.08 -0.68
C LEU A 73 7.13 2.44 -2.01
N PHE A 74 6.64 3.43 -2.76
CA PHE A 74 7.30 3.93 -3.98
C PHE A 74 8.72 4.40 -3.66
N LEU A 75 8.89 5.22 -2.61
CA LEU A 75 10.19 5.74 -2.21
C LEU A 75 11.14 4.60 -1.82
N LYS A 76 10.63 3.60 -1.13
CA LYS A 76 11.40 2.42 -0.74
C LYS A 76 11.87 1.60 -1.93
N PHE A 77 10.99 1.33 -2.90
CA PHE A 77 11.38 0.68 -4.16
C PHE A 77 12.36 1.53 -4.96
N LYS A 78 12.16 2.84 -5.03
CA LYS A 78 13.08 3.74 -5.73
C LYS A 78 14.49 3.72 -5.11
N ASP A 79 14.58 3.71 -3.78
CA ASP A 79 15.86 3.65 -3.08
C ASP A 79 16.55 2.30 -3.25
N ARG A 80 15.80 1.21 -3.08
CA ARG A 80 16.25 -0.17 -3.30
C ARG A 80 16.82 -0.38 -4.72
N GLY A 81 16.24 0.25 -5.73
CA GLY A 81 16.70 0.19 -7.13
C GLY A 81 18.12 0.71 -7.36
N LYS A 82 18.65 1.55 -6.46
CA LYS A 82 20.03 2.06 -6.53
C LYS A 82 21.05 0.98 -6.17
N HIS A 83 20.66 -0.04 -5.41
CA HIS A 83 21.58 -1.08 -4.95
C HIS A 83 21.88 -2.12 -6.04
N ARG A 84 23.16 -2.51 -6.15
CA ARG A 84 23.61 -3.51 -7.15
C ARG A 84 22.95 -4.87 -7.00
N HIS A 85 22.59 -5.28 -5.77
CA HIS A 85 21.94 -6.56 -5.50
C HIS A 85 20.58 -6.66 -6.18
N VAL A 86 19.79 -5.58 -6.15
CA VAL A 86 18.45 -5.54 -6.73
C VAL A 86 18.47 -5.72 -8.24
N ARG A 87 19.53 -5.28 -8.92
CA ARG A 87 19.69 -5.48 -10.37
C ARG A 87 19.83 -6.95 -10.80
N ARG A 88 20.13 -7.86 -9.86
CA ARG A 88 20.21 -9.31 -10.10
C ARG A 88 18.89 -10.02 -9.90
N ILE A 89 17.92 -9.37 -9.24
CA ILE A 89 16.59 -9.91 -9.01
C ILE A 89 15.89 -10.05 -10.37
N ARG A 90 15.39 -11.26 -10.61
CA ARG A 90 14.62 -11.64 -11.78
C ARG A 90 13.14 -11.83 -11.48
N GLN A 91 12.82 -12.21 -10.24
CA GLN A 91 11.46 -12.51 -9.84
C GLN A 91 11.15 -11.74 -8.56
N LEU A 92 10.12 -10.89 -8.63
CA LEU A 92 9.58 -10.17 -7.49
C LEU A 92 8.20 -10.74 -7.17
N LYS A 93 8.02 -11.28 -5.97
CA LYS A 93 6.71 -11.66 -5.45
C LYS A 93 6.28 -10.66 -4.39
N ILE A 94 5.09 -10.11 -4.50
CA ILE A 94 4.49 -9.22 -3.52
C ILE A 94 3.25 -9.92 -2.96
N CYS A 95 3.31 -10.24 -1.68
CA CYS A 95 2.21 -10.86 -0.94
C CYS A 95 1.43 -9.76 -0.23
N MET A 96 0.17 -9.61 -0.58
CA MET A 96 -0.76 -8.66 0.02
C MET A 96 -1.86 -9.42 0.76
N GLU A 97 -2.53 -8.76 1.72
CA GLU A 97 -3.68 -9.37 2.40
C GLU A 97 -4.92 -9.44 1.49
N LEU A 98 -5.12 -8.43 0.63
CA LEU A 98 -6.21 -8.34 -0.35
C LEU A 98 -5.74 -7.59 -1.61
N LEU A 99 -6.46 -7.78 -2.71
CA LEU A 99 -6.37 -7.04 -3.95
C LEU A 99 -7.67 -6.24 -4.21
N ASP A 100 -8.07 -5.45 -3.21
CA ASP A 100 -9.15 -4.48 -3.40
C ASP A 100 -8.64 -3.22 -4.11
N ARG A 101 -9.55 -2.30 -4.42
CA ARG A 101 -9.22 -1.05 -5.11
C ARG A 101 -8.14 -0.24 -4.37
N ASP A 102 -8.25 -0.11 -3.06
CA ASP A 102 -7.34 0.72 -2.26
C ASP A 102 -5.92 0.13 -2.23
N GLU A 103 -5.81 -1.19 -2.04
CA GLU A 103 -4.54 -1.91 -2.10
C GLU A 103 -3.91 -1.85 -3.49
N LEU A 104 -4.72 -1.99 -4.55
CA LEU A 104 -4.25 -1.90 -5.93
C LEU A 104 -3.86 -0.48 -6.34
N GLU A 105 -4.51 0.55 -5.82
CA GLU A 105 -4.14 1.96 -6.06
C GLU A 105 -2.81 2.29 -5.37
N TRP A 106 -2.66 1.88 -4.11
CA TRP A 106 -1.40 1.96 -3.37
C TRP A 106 -0.27 1.21 -4.08
N MET A 107 -0.57 0.04 -4.65
CA MET A 107 0.41 -0.75 -5.39
C MET A 107 0.72 -0.14 -6.77
N SER A 108 -0.28 0.31 -7.52
CA SER A 108 -0.14 0.92 -8.86
C SER A 108 0.80 2.13 -8.82
N THR A 109 0.64 3.00 -7.82
CA THR A 109 1.53 4.15 -7.61
C THR A 109 2.96 3.71 -7.32
N SER A 110 3.14 2.68 -6.48
CA SER A 110 4.44 2.12 -6.11
C SER A 110 5.15 1.40 -7.27
N MET A 111 4.40 0.77 -8.17
CA MET A 111 4.90 0.03 -9.33
C MET A 111 5.69 0.91 -10.31
N LYS A 112 5.42 2.22 -10.34
CA LYS A 112 6.19 3.17 -11.15
C LYS A 112 7.68 3.16 -10.80
N ALA A 113 8.05 2.92 -9.53
CA ALA A 113 9.45 2.80 -9.12
C ALA A 113 10.10 1.48 -9.61
N LEU A 114 9.30 0.42 -9.75
CA LEU A 114 9.77 -0.88 -10.26
C LEU A 114 9.97 -0.88 -11.78
N ALA A 115 9.32 0.03 -12.50
CA ALA A 115 9.56 0.20 -13.95
C ALA A 115 11.03 0.48 -14.25
N ASP A 116 11.70 1.30 -13.41
CA ASP A 116 13.14 1.57 -13.54
C ASP A 116 13.98 0.32 -13.26
N TRP A 117 13.52 -0.58 -12.39
CA TRP A 117 14.18 -1.86 -12.13
C TRP A 117 14.09 -2.80 -13.33
N CYS A 118 12.95 -2.82 -14.02
CA CYS A 118 12.81 -3.57 -15.27
C CYS A 118 13.75 -3.02 -16.35
N ARG A 119 13.86 -1.69 -16.46
CA ARG A 119 14.69 -1.03 -17.49
C ARG A 119 16.19 -1.17 -17.24
N LEU A 120 16.63 -1.07 -15.98
CA LEU A 120 18.06 -1.06 -15.61
C LEU A 120 18.57 -2.40 -15.08
N GLY A 121 17.67 -3.29 -14.68
CA GLY A 121 17.95 -4.58 -14.06
C GLY A 121 17.62 -5.76 -14.96
N ARG A 122 17.30 -6.91 -14.34
CA ARG A 122 16.94 -8.16 -15.01
C ARG A 122 15.60 -8.69 -14.52
N LEU A 123 14.68 -7.80 -14.15
CA LEU A 123 13.40 -8.19 -13.58
C LEU A 123 12.50 -8.77 -14.68
N ASP A 124 12.46 -10.10 -14.74
CA ASP A 124 11.75 -10.89 -15.75
C ASP A 124 10.26 -11.07 -15.42
N SER A 125 9.91 -11.07 -14.13
CA SER A 125 8.53 -11.25 -13.70
C SER A 125 8.22 -10.59 -12.36
N ILE A 126 7.04 -9.98 -12.26
CA ILE A 126 6.46 -9.48 -11.02
C ILE A 126 5.15 -10.23 -10.78
N THR A 127 4.97 -10.78 -9.59
CA THR A 127 3.77 -11.48 -9.18
C THR A 127 3.21 -10.83 -7.94
N ILE A 128 1.96 -10.39 -7.99
CA ILE A 128 1.21 -9.84 -6.85
C ILE A 128 0.13 -10.86 -6.51
N THR A 129 0.10 -11.32 -5.26
CA THR A 129 -0.87 -12.33 -4.82
C THR A 129 -1.56 -11.86 -3.55
N ALA A 130 -2.88 -12.01 -3.48
CA ALA A 130 -3.56 -12.10 -2.21
C ALA A 130 -3.51 -13.57 -1.73
N ALA A 131 -2.87 -13.81 -0.59
CA ALA A 131 -2.81 -15.14 0.01
C ALA A 131 -3.98 -15.31 0.99
N TRP A 132 -4.84 -16.29 0.73
CA TRP A 132 -6.19 -16.33 1.29
C TRP A 132 -6.40 -17.19 2.54
N GLU A 133 -5.48 -18.06 2.90
CA GLU A 133 -5.80 -19.06 3.92
C GLU A 133 -5.10 -18.82 5.25
N ARG A 134 -5.71 -19.37 6.30
CA ARG A 134 -5.00 -19.62 7.56
C ARG A 134 -3.65 -20.20 7.18
N PRO A 135 -2.55 -19.76 7.82
CA PRO A 135 -1.26 -20.35 7.56
C PRO A 135 -1.43 -21.86 7.67
N ARG A 136 -1.32 -22.55 6.53
CA ARG A 136 -1.60 -23.98 6.42
C ARG A 136 -0.44 -24.76 7.04
N GLY A 137 0.72 -24.10 7.15
CA GLY A 137 1.93 -24.59 7.79
C GLY A 137 2.47 -23.67 8.88
N VAL A 138 3.36 -24.24 9.69
CA VAL A 138 4.09 -23.54 10.76
C VAL A 138 4.97 -22.42 10.20
N GLU A 139 5.49 -22.59 8.99
CA GLU A 139 6.37 -21.61 8.32
C GLU A 139 5.60 -20.33 7.95
N GLU A 140 4.46 -20.45 7.27
CA GLU A 140 3.59 -19.32 6.95
C GLU A 140 3.14 -18.58 8.23
N PHE A 141 2.85 -19.32 9.30
CA PHE A 141 2.49 -18.70 10.59
C PHE A 141 3.67 -17.92 11.19
N LYS A 142 4.89 -18.46 11.11
CA LYS A 142 6.11 -17.78 11.54
C LYS A 142 6.39 -16.53 10.70
N GLU A 143 6.12 -16.56 9.40
CA GLU A 143 6.27 -15.39 8.52
C GLU A 143 5.30 -14.27 8.90
N ILE A 144 4.03 -14.59 9.16
CA ILE A 144 3.04 -13.59 9.63
C ILE A 144 3.44 -13.03 10.99
N LEU A 145 3.90 -13.88 11.92
CA LEU A 145 4.40 -13.43 13.22
C LEU A 145 5.65 -12.55 13.08
N SER A 146 6.58 -12.92 12.19
CA SER A 146 7.76 -12.12 11.87
C SER A 146 7.36 -10.74 11.35
N LEU A 147 6.44 -10.67 10.38
CA LEU A 147 5.94 -9.41 9.84
C LEU A 147 5.31 -8.54 10.93
N ARG A 148 4.55 -9.13 11.86
CA ARG A 148 3.96 -8.37 12.98
C ARG A 148 4.97 -7.90 14.01
N LYS A 149 6.04 -8.65 14.21
CA LYS A 149 7.06 -8.36 15.23
C LYS A 149 8.16 -7.42 14.72
N HIS A 150 8.50 -7.54 13.43
CA HIS A 150 9.68 -6.92 12.82
C HIS A 150 9.35 -6.11 11.56
N GLY A 151 8.10 -6.14 11.09
CA GLY A 151 7.67 -5.34 9.96
C GLY A 151 7.69 -3.85 10.32
N GLU A 152 8.20 -3.07 9.39
CA GLU A 152 8.12 -1.61 9.44
C GLU A 152 6.74 -1.14 8.99
N SER A 153 6.31 0.03 9.43
CA SER A 153 5.05 0.63 8.97
C SER A 153 5.34 1.56 7.79
N LEU A 154 4.78 1.25 6.63
CA LEU A 154 4.77 2.08 5.42
C LEU A 154 3.34 2.43 5.03
N ASP A 155 2.99 3.71 4.95
CA ASP A 155 1.65 4.18 4.55
C ASP A 155 0.49 3.53 5.35
N GLY A 156 0.73 3.19 6.63
CA GLY A 156 -0.22 2.48 7.50
C GLY A 156 -0.26 0.95 7.33
N ARG A 157 0.59 0.37 6.50
CA ARG A 157 0.74 -1.07 6.26
C ARG A 157 2.06 -1.57 6.82
N LEU A 158 2.07 -2.78 7.37
CA LEU A 158 3.31 -3.50 7.65
C LEU A 158 4.01 -3.85 6.33
N TYR A 159 5.32 -3.75 6.32
CA TYR A 159 6.18 -4.16 5.22
C TYR A 159 7.36 -4.97 5.77
N GLN A 160 7.69 -6.05 5.07
CA GLN A 160 8.94 -6.78 5.26
C GLN A 160 9.38 -7.36 3.91
N ASP A 161 10.63 -7.08 3.52
CA ASP A 161 11.25 -7.69 2.35
C ASP A 161 12.28 -8.75 2.74
N SER A 162 12.32 -9.81 1.95
CA SER A 162 13.40 -10.79 1.96
C SER A 162 13.87 -10.99 0.53
N SER A 163 15.18 -11.16 0.36
CA SER A 163 15.75 -11.40 -0.97
C SER A 163 16.78 -12.52 -0.93
N THR A 164 16.72 -13.34 -1.96
CA THR A 164 17.76 -14.29 -2.36
C THR A 164 18.46 -13.73 -3.60
N TRP A 165 19.42 -14.47 -4.16
CA TRP A 165 20.21 -13.99 -5.29
C TRP A 165 19.39 -13.50 -6.49
N THR A 166 18.31 -14.20 -6.84
CA THR A 166 17.48 -13.90 -8.02
C THR A 166 16.02 -13.62 -7.69
N ARG A 167 15.57 -13.87 -6.45
CA ARG A 167 14.17 -13.74 -6.06
C ARG A 167 14.03 -12.80 -4.88
N MET A 168 13.06 -11.91 -4.94
CA MET A 168 12.68 -11.03 -3.83
C MET A 168 11.22 -11.29 -3.49
N ILE A 169 10.93 -11.39 -2.19
CA ILE A 169 9.59 -11.52 -1.66
C ILE A 169 9.35 -10.31 -0.77
N VAL A 170 8.28 -9.58 -1.06
CA VAL A 170 7.79 -8.45 -0.25
C VAL A 170 6.48 -8.89 0.38
N ASN A 171 6.45 -8.96 1.70
CA ASN A 171 5.25 -9.23 2.47
C ASN A 171 4.69 -7.93 3.00
N THR A 172 3.43 -7.65 2.69
CA THR A 172 2.69 -6.52 3.27
C THR A 172 1.54 -7.02 4.12
N GLY A 173 1.11 -6.22 5.10
CA GLY A 173 0.01 -6.61 5.97
C GLY A 173 -0.53 -5.44 6.77
N TRP A 174 -1.56 -5.69 7.58
CA TRP A 174 -2.22 -4.65 8.37
C TRP A 174 -1.81 -4.77 9.85
N PRO A 175 -1.41 -3.66 10.52
CA PRO A 175 -0.82 -3.74 11.86
C PRO A 175 -1.82 -4.08 12.98
N ARG A 176 -3.12 -3.75 12.82
CA ARG A 176 -4.11 -3.79 13.93
C ARG A 176 -5.34 -4.63 13.70
N PHE A 177 -5.57 -5.07 12.47
CA PHE A 177 -6.66 -6.00 12.21
C PHE A 177 -6.14 -7.42 12.30
N SER A 178 -6.84 -8.29 13.05
CA SER A 178 -6.72 -9.70 12.76
C SER A 178 -7.19 -9.90 11.31
N HIS A 179 -6.40 -10.62 10.52
CA HIS A 179 -6.74 -11.02 9.15
C HIS A 179 -8.23 -11.43 9.04
N TRP A 180 -8.72 -12.16 10.03
CA TRP A 180 -10.11 -12.61 10.16
C TRP A 180 -11.13 -11.52 10.46
N GLY A 181 -10.82 -10.59 11.37
CA GLY A 181 -11.70 -9.48 11.73
C GLY A 181 -11.93 -8.54 10.55
N LYS A 182 -10.89 -8.30 9.74
CA LYS A 182 -11.00 -7.46 8.53
C LYS A 182 -11.70 -8.19 7.40
N GLN A 183 -11.40 -9.47 7.16
CA GLN A 183 -12.10 -10.24 6.12
C GLN A 183 -13.60 -10.35 6.39
N ARG A 184 -14.03 -10.49 7.66
CA ARG A 184 -15.45 -10.46 8.03
C ARG A 184 -16.07 -9.09 7.81
N TRP A 185 -15.37 -8.03 8.19
CA TRP A 185 -15.81 -6.65 7.96
C TRP A 185 -15.87 -6.27 6.46
N LEU A 186 -14.88 -6.68 5.66
CA LEU A 186 -14.83 -6.48 4.21
C LEU A 186 -15.86 -7.33 3.47
N ARG A 187 -16.15 -8.57 3.94
CA ARG A 187 -17.24 -9.41 3.44
C ARG A 187 -18.60 -8.72 3.61
N GLU A 188 -18.73 -7.83 4.58
CA GLU A 188 -19.98 -7.15 4.92
C GLU A 188 -20.08 -5.72 4.37
N MET A 189 -18.98 -4.96 4.15
CA MET A 189 -19.07 -3.49 3.99
C MET A 189 -18.35 -2.82 2.80
N LEU A 190 -17.32 -3.41 2.14
CA LEU A 190 -16.39 -2.59 1.33
C LEU A 190 -15.75 -3.23 0.09
N LEU A 191 -16.23 -4.38 -0.39
CA LEU A 191 -15.80 -4.85 -1.71
C LEU A 191 -16.51 -4.01 -2.80
N ASP A 192 -15.94 -2.87 -3.14
CA ASP A 192 -16.26 -2.17 -4.38
C ASP A 192 -15.30 -2.66 -5.48
N PRO A 193 -15.74 -3.57 -6.37
CA PRO A 193 -14.94 -4.00 -7.51
C PRO A 193 -14.84 -2.92 -8.59
N SER A 194 -15.54 -1.79 -8.45
CA SER A 194 -15.52 -0.73 -9.46
C SER A 194 -14.12 -0.12 -9.60
N GLY A 195 -13.66 0.04 -10.84
CA GLY A 195 -12.38 0.69 -11.15
C GLY A 195 -11.13 -0.18 -11.06
N ILE A 196 -11.22 -1.45 -10.61
CA ILE A 196 -10.08 -2.40 -10.62
C ILE A 196 -9.51 -2.54 -12.03
N ASP A 197 -10.36 -2.65 -13.06
CA ASP A 197 -9.96 -2.73 -14.47
C ASP A 197 -9.07 -1.54 -14.88
N GLY A 198 -9.38 -0.34 -14.38
CA GLY A 198 -8.60 0.87 -14.63
C GLY A 198 -7.21 0.79 -14.01
N LEU A 199 -7.13 0.34 -12.75
CA LEU A 199 -5.86 0.16 -12.04
C LEU A 199 -4.99 -0.92 -12.68
N LEU A 200 -5.58 -2.05 -13.08
CA LEU A 200 -4.87 -3.11 -13.81
C LEU A 200 -4.34 -2.61 -15.16
N LYS A 201 -5.13 -1.79 -15.86
CA LYS A 201 -4.69 -1.12 -17.08
C LYS A 201 -3.51 -0.18 -16.80
N GLU A 202 -3.53 0.63 -15.74
CA GLU A 202 -2.42 1.50 -15.36
C GLU A 202 -1.14 0.71 -15.02
N ILE A 203 -1.27 -0.37 -14.26
CA ILE A 203 -0.17 -1.28 -13.96
C ILE A 203 0.41 -1.84 -15.26
N HIS A 204 -0.44 -2.31 -16.18
CA HIS A 204 0.03 -2.80 -17.49
C HIS A 204 0.74 -1.71 -18.30
N HIS A 205 0.21 -0.48 -18.33
CA HIS A 205 0.84 0.64 -19.05
C HIS A 205 2.22 1.00 -18.48
N THR A 206 2.48 0.69 -17.21
CA THR A 206 3.77 0.93 -16.57
C THR A 206 4.87 -0.01 -17.09
N PHE A 207 4.53 -1.28 -17.39
CA PHE A 207 5.52 -2.30 -17.77
C PHE A 207 5.46 -2.75 -19.24
N GLY A 208 4.33 -2.57 -19.91
CA GLY A 208 4.03 -3.19 -21.20
C GLY A 208 4.05 -4.72 -21.10
N GLY A 209 4.42 -5.40 -22.19
CA GLY A 209 4.59 -6.86 -22.19
C GLY A 209 3.28 -7.60 -22.01
N MET A 210 3.21 -8.52 -21.04
CA MET A 210 2.02 -9.34 -20.78
C MET A 210 1.58 -9.20 -19.32
N LEU A 211 0.28 -9.03 -19.12
CA LEU A 211 -0.35 -9.03 -17.79
C LEU A 211 -1.40 -10.13 -17.74
N TYR A 212 -1.21 -11.03 -16.77
CA TYR A 212 -2.12 -12.12 -16.45
C TYR A 212 -2.86 -11.81 -15.14
N VAL A 213 -4.15 -12.12 -15.11
CA VAL A 213 -4.99 -12.05 -13.91
C VAL A 213 -5.60 -13.43 -13.71
N ASP A 214 -5.37 -14.04 -12.56
CA ASP A 214 -5.88 -15.38 -12.20
C ASP A 214 -5.56 -16.44 -13.27
N GLY A 215 -4.37 -16.32 -13.87
CA GLY A 215 -3.88 -17.19 -14.94
C GLY A 215 -4.36 -16.85 -16.36
N LEU A 216 -5.33 -15.93 -16.51
CA LEU A 216 -5.85 -15.47 -17.80
C LEU A 216 -5.04 -14.30 -18.36
N LEU A 217 -4.70 -14.32 -19.64
CA LEU A 217 -3.98 -13.22 -20.30
C LEU A 217 -4.94 -12.06 -20.60
N CYS A 218 -4.95 -11.03 -19.76
CA CYS A 218 -5.86 -9.90 -19.92
C CYS A 218 -5.29 -8.80 -20.81
N PHE A 219 -3.97 -8.57 -20.77
CA PHE A 219 -3.34 -7.54 -21.59
C PHE A 219 -2.04 -8.01 -22.24
N ARG A 220 -1.81 -7.53 -23.47
CA ARG A 220 -0.57 -7.74 -24.23
C ARG A 220 -0.19 -6.46 -24.97
N ASN A 221 1.01 -5.94 -24.74
CA ASN A 221 1.57 -4.78 -25.43
C ASN A 221 0.59 -3.59 -25.53
N PHE A 222 0.09 -3.12 -24.38
CA PHE A 222 -0.90 -2.04 -24.25
C PHE A 222 -2.30 -2.32 -24.83
N VAL A 223 -2.54 -3.50 -25.39
CA VAL A 223 -3.85 -3.93 -25.90
C VAL A 223 -4.52 -4.85 -24.88
N GLN A 224 -5.80 -4.62 -24.62
CA GLN A 224 -6.62 -5.51 -23.82
C GLN A 224 -7.11 -6.67 -24.68
N ILE A 225 -6.85 -7.90 -24.25
CA ILE A 225 -7.25 -9.14 -24.93
C ILE A 225 -8.53 -9.67 -24.30
N GLU A 226 -8.55 -9.75 -22.98
CA GLU A 226 -9.71 -10.21 -22.20
C GLU A 226 -10.07 -9.19 -21.12
N LYS A 227 -11.32 -9.22 -20.68
CA LYS A 227 -11.73 -8.44 -19.52
C LYS A 227 -11.14 -9.06 -18.26
N PRO A 228 -10.34 -8.33 -17.46
CA PRO A 228 -9.83 -8.87 -16.22
C PRO A 228 -10.98 -9.17 -15.26
N SER A 229 -10.90 -10.33 -14.62
CA SER A 229 -11.79 -10.74 -13.55
C SER A 229 -10.89 -11.21 -12.42
N LEU A 230 -10.53 -10.28 -11.54
CA LEU A 230 -9.66 -10.53 -10.40
C LEU A 230 -10.51 -10.94 -9.20
N ASP A 231 -10.22 -12.07 -8.57
CA ASP A 231 -10.68 -12.32 -7.21
C ASP A 231 -9.92 -11.40 -6.23
N PRO A 232 -10.56 -10.42 -5.56
CA PRO A 232 -9.86 -9.53 -4.63
C PRO A 232 -9.23 -10.26 -3.43
N ARG A 233 -9.53 -11.55 -3.24
CA ARG A 233 -9.13 -12.30 -2.05
C ARG A 233 -8.15 -13.43 -2.33
N ASN A 234 -8.29 -14.12 -3.45
CA ASN A 234 -7.35 -15.18 -3.89
C ASN A 234 -6.56 -14.82 -5.13
N GLY A 235 -6.74 -13.61 -5.64
CA GLY A 235 -6.29 -13.28 -6.95
C GLY A 235 -4.77 -13.27 -7.07
N GLU A 236 -4.31 -13.57 -8.26
CA GLU A 236 -2.93 -13.41 -8.69
C GLU A 236 -2.87 -12.48 -9.90
N ILE A 237 -2.07 -11.44 -9.80
CA ILE A 237 -1.68 -10.60 -10.92
C ILE A 237 -0.24 -10.93 -11.25
N ARG A 238 0.02 -11.41 -12.46
CA ARG A 238 1.36 -11.72 -12.94
C ARG A 238 1.72 -10.87 -14.13
N ILE A 239 2.83 -10.14 -14.01
CA ILE A 239 3.33 -9.20 -15.00
C ILE A 239 4.63 -9.76 -15.56
N LEU A 240 4.69 -9.87 -16.88
CA LEU A 240 5.91 -10.16 -17.63
C LEU A 240 6.28 -8.89 -18.40
N PRO A 241 7.22 -8.08 -17.89
CA PRO A 241 7.58 -6.81 -18.52
C PRO A 241 8.07 -7.04 -19.96
N GLY A 242 7.53 -6.26 -20.90
CA GLY A 242 7.95 -6.27 -22.31
C GLY A 242 9.14 -5.36 -22.58
N LEU A 243 9.47 -4.51 -21.61
CA LEU A 243 10.59 -3.58 -21.66
C LEU A 243 11.90 -4.31 -21.31
N SER A 244 12.42 -5.11 -22.25
CA SER A 244 13.82 -5.55 -22.23
C SER A 244 14.53 -5.08 -23.51
N SER A 245 15.53 -4.22 -23.29
CA SER A 245 16.65 -3.86 -24.18
C SER A 245 16.39 -3.00 -25.43
N LYS A 246 16.63 -1.68 -25.29
CA LYS A 246 17.70 -0.97 -26.02
C LYS A 246 17.98 0.39 -25.33
N PRO A 247 19.25 0.80 -25.19
CA PRO A 247 19.57 2.15 -24.72
C PRO A 247 19.07 3.16 -25.75
N LEU A 248 18.55 4.29 -25.28
CA LEU A 248 18.46 5.53 -26.06
C LEU A 248 19.88 5.98 -26.39
N LEU A 249 20.48 5.37 -27.43
CA LEU A 249 21.62 5.91 -28.13
C LEU A 249 21.08 6.68 -29.34
N ASN A 250 21.52 7.93 -29.43
CA ASN A 250 21.41 8.88 -30.54
C ASN A 250 20.13 9.72 -30.62
N MET A 251 20.10 10.78 -29.81
CA MET A 251 19.63 12.10 -30.27
C MET A 251 20.52 13.20 -29.71
N ILE A 252 21.78 13.25 -30.17
CA ILE A 252 22.54 14.50 -30.34
C ILE A 252 23.39 14.31 -31.60
N SER A 253 22.91 14.86 -32.71
CA SER A 253 23.71 15.32 -33.86
C SER A 253 23.05 16.59 -34.36
#